data_AF-A0A4V3J8F2-F1
#
_entry.id   AF-A0A4V3J8F2-F1
#
_cell.length_a   1.000
_cell.length_b   1.000
_cell.length_c   1.000
_cell.angle_alpha   90.00
_cell.angle_beta   90.00
_cell.angle_gamma   90.00
#
_symmetry.space_group_name_H-M   'P 1'
#
loop_
_entity.id
_entity.type
_entity.pdbx_description
1 polymer ?
#
loop_
_entity_poly.entity_id
_entity_poly.type
_entity_poly.pdbx_seq_one_letter_code
_entity_poly.pdbx_strand_id
1 'polypeptide(L)' 'MTGAPTNKPHKLAVLVRHGVLPMELGLVHQLFGNARTPSGTPLYQPLTCA' A
#
# COMPACT_ATOMS: atom_id res chain seq x y z
N MET A 1 -21.89 -6.41 -12.86
CA MET A 1 -21.24 -5.16 -12.41
C MET A 1 -19.75 -5.30 -12.65
N THR A 2 -19.24 -4.97 -13.84
CA THR A 2 -17.80 -5.11 -14.14
C THR A 2 -17.32 -3.82 -14.75
N GLY A 3 -16.93 -2.87 -13.89
CA GLY A 3 -16.15 -1.73 -14.34
C GLY A 3 -14.76 -2.26 -14.71
N ALA A 4 -14.28 -1.96 -15.92
CA ALA A 4 -12.90 -2.23 -16.28
C ALA A 4 -11.97 -1.54 -15.27
N PRO A 5 -10.96 -2.22 -14.70
CA PRO A 5 -10.12 -1.63 -13.68
C PRO A 5 -9.37 -0.43 -14.28
N THR A 6 -9.66 0.77 -13.81
CA THR A 6 -8.82 1.94 -14.07
C THR A 6 -7.44 1.63 -13.51
N ASN A 7 -6.41 1.71 -14.35
CA ASN A 7 -5.00 1.41 -14.03
C ASN A 7 -4.38 2.45 -13.07
N LYS A 8 -5.03 2.69 -11.93
CA LYS A 8 -4.59 3.56 -10.86
C LYS A 8 -4.27 2.70 -9.65
N PRO A 9 -3.14 2.95 -8.94
CA PRO A 9 -2.81 2.21 -7.73
C PRO A 9 -3.92 2.35 -6.68
N HIS A 10 -4.21 1.26 -5.98
CA HIS A 10 -5.18 1.28 -4.89
C HIS A 10 -4.59 2.02 -3.68
N LYS A 11 -5.32 3.00 -3.14
CA LYS A 11 -4.91 3.70 -1.93
C LYS A 11 -5.07 2.77 -0.72
N LEU A 12 -3.99 2.60 0.04
CA LEU A 12 -3.95 1.78 1.25
C LEU A 12 -3.59 2.67 2.43
N ALA A 13 -4.52 2.89 3.37
CA ALA A 13 -4.25 3.69 4.57
C ALA A 13 -3.76 2.78 5.71
N VAL A 14 -2.63 3.16 6.33
CA VAL A 14 -2.03 2.50 7.48
C VAL A 14 -2.19 3.42 8.68
N LEU A 15 -3.11 3.06 9.58
CA LEU A 15 -3.30 3.77 10.83
C LEU A 15 -2.26 3.33 11.87
N VAL A 16 -1.46 4.29 12.31
CA VAL A 16 -0.42 4.13 13.32
C VAL A 16 -1.03 4.43 14.69
N ARG A 17 -0.79 3.54 15.66
CA ARG A 17 -1.24 3.71 17.05
C ARG A 17 -0.04 3.64 17.99
N HIS A 18 -0.22 4.15 19.20
CA HIS A 18 0.81 4.08 20.23
C HIS A 18 1.27 2.63 20.47
N GLY A 19 2.58 2.43 20.60
CA GLY A 19 3.19 1.12 20.81
C GLY A 19 3.58 0.37 19.53
N VAL A 20 3.23 0.85 18.34
CA VAL A 20 3.69 0.24 17.07
C VAL A 20 5.19 0.37 16.92
N LEU A 21 5.84 -0.72 16.52
CA LEU A 21 7.29 -0.72 16.30
C LEU A 21 7.61 -0.15 14.91
N PRO A 22 8.68 0.67 14.77
CA PRO A 22 9.10 1.18 13.46
C PRO A 22 9.35 0.08 12.43
N MET A 23 9.84 -1.09 12.87
CA MET A 23 10.09 -2.22 11.98
C MET A 23 8.81 -2.80 11.38
N GLU A 24 7.72 -2.87 12.16
CA GLU A 24 6.41 -3.36 11.68
C GLU A 24 5.82 -2.39 10.66
N LEU A 25 5.86 -1.09 10.93
CA LEU A 25 5.43 -0.07 9.98
C LEU A 25 6.29 -0.10 8.69
N GLY A 26 7.61 -0.28 8.83
CA GLY A 26 8.54 -0.42 7.72
C GLY A 26 8.24 -1.62 6.83
N LEU A 27 7.94 -2.78 7.42
CA LEU A 27 7.58 -3.99 6.67
C LEU A 27 6.32 -3.79 5.84
N VAL A 28 5.30 -3.13 6.39
CA VAL A 28 4.06 -2.80 5.65
C VAL A 28 4.37 -1.89 4.46
N HIS A 29 5.15 -0.83 4.65
CA HIS A 29 5.55 0.07 3.56
C HIS A 29 6.39 -0.64 2.50
N GLN A 30 7.31 -1.51 2.90
CA GLN A 30 8.12 -2.28 1.96
C GLN A 30 7.27 -3.26 1.14
N LEU A 31 6.37 -4.00 1.78
CA LEU A 31 5.55 -5.01 1.10
C LEU A 31 4.61 -4.35 0.08
N PHE A 32 3.82 -3.38 0.51
CA PHE A 32 2.81 -2.76 -0.35
C PHE A 32 3.41 -1.74 -1.33
N GLY A 33 4.49 -1.04 -0.94
CA GLY A 33 5.18 -0.10 -1.82
C GLY A 33 5.94 -0.78 -2.97
N ASN A 34 6.39 -2.02 -2.79
CA ASN A 34 7.07 -2.79 -3.83
C ASN A 34 6.16 -3.74 -4.62
N ALA A 35 4.89 -3.87 -4.23
CA ALA A 35 3.93 -4.71 -4.93
C ALA A 35 3.64 -4.14 -6.33
N ARG A 36 3.99 -4.91 -7.36
CA ARG A 36 3.86 -4.52 -8.77
C ARG A 36 3.12 -5.57 -9.58
N THR A 37 2.44 -5.12 -10.64
CA THR A 37 1.91 -6.00 -11.69
C THR A 37 3.06 -6.67 -12.45
N PRO A 38 2.77 -7.71 -13.28
CA PRO A 38 3.77 -8.26 -14.20
C PRO A 38 4.36 -7.22 -15.17
N SER A 39 3.62 -6.16 -15.50
CA SER A 39 4.08 -5.04 -16.33
C SER A 39 4.89 -3.99 -15.55
N GLY A 40 5.16 -4.21 -14.26
CA GLY A 40 5.96 -3.34 -13.41
C GLY A 40 5.20 -2.14 -12.83
N THR A 41 3.90 -2.01 -13.06
CA THR A 41 3.10 -0.90 -12.52
C THR A 41 2.79 -1.13 -11.03
N PRO A 42 2.83 -0.09 -10.19
CA PRO A 42 2.54 -0.22 -8.76
C PRO A 42 1.07 -0.60 -8.53
N LEU A 43 0.85 -1.58 -7.65
CA LEU A 43 -0.49 -2.04 -7.28
C LEU A 43 -1.14 -1.15 -6.21
N TYR A 44 -0.33 -0.62 -5.30
CA TYR A 44 -0.81 0.14 -4.16
C TYR A 44 -0.10 1.49 -4.01
N GLN A 45 -0.79 2.42 -3.37
CA GLN A 45 -0.27 3.68 -2.86
C GLN A 45 -0.48 3.67 -1.33
N PRO A 46 0.53 3.24 -0.54
CA PRO A 46 0.44 3.28 0.91
C PRO A 46 0.46 4.72 1.43
N LEU A 47 -0.42 5.01 2.38
CA LEU A 47 -0.57 6.29 3.06
C LEU A 47 -0.47 6.02 4.57
N THR A 48 0.39 6.75 5.27
CA THR A 48 0.45 6.68 6.73
C THR A 48 -0.51 7.68 7.34
N CYS A 49 -1.32 7.25 8.29
CA CYS A 49 -2.20 8.07 9.10
C CYS A 49 -1.82 7.88 10.58
N ALA A 50 -1.81 8.95 11.37
CA ALA A 50 -1.47 8.93 12.79
C ALA A 50 -2.50 9.73 13.58
#